data_AF-A0A9X1W0P1-F1
#
_entry.id   AF-A0A9X1W0P1-F1
#
_cell.length_a   1.000
_cell.length_b   1.000
_cell.length_c   1.000
_cell.angle_alpha   90.00
_cell.angle_beta   90.00
_cell.angle_gamma   90.00
#
_symmetry.space_group_name_H-M   'P 1'
#
loop_
_entity.id
_entity.type
_entity.pdbx_description
1 polymer ?
#
loop_
_entity_poly.entity_id
_entity_poly.type
_entity_poly.pdbx_seq_one_letter_code
_entity_poly.pdbx_strand_id
1 'polypeptide(L)'
;MIARRYILLPLALCAGLGQWAMAAPDPADPCADARRAIGEQITEARLKGDKARRSALEEQLQALAKQCRGVTPVQPNHLAIERATRLADEREAQLREALGSGDPARIELSKRRLDHARRQLEAAKR
;
A
#
# COMPACT_ATOMS: atom_id res chain seq x y z
N MET A 1 -49.65 65.63 -4.73
CA MET A 1 -49.50 64.24 -5.22
C MET A 1 -48.36 63.58 -4.49
N ILE A 2 -48.56 62.30 -4.18
CA ILE A 2 -47.84 61.37 -3.29
C ILE A 2 -46.32 61.37 -3.46
N ALA A 3 -45.56 61.38 -2.36
CA ALA A 3 -44.40 60.52 -2.06
C ALA A 3 -43.56 61.16 -0.93
N ARG A 4 -43.04 60.46 0.07
CA ARG A 4 -43.17 59.09 0.53
C ARG A 4 -42.65 59.13 1.97
N ARG A 5 -43.47 58.59 2.86
CA ARG A 5 -43.32 58.55 4.32
C ARG A 5 -41.96 57.95 4.70
N TYR A 6 -41.06 58.74 5.29
CA TYR A 6 -39.81 58.23 5.88
C TYR A 6 -40.16 57.48 7.16
N ILE A 7 -40.05 56.15 7.06
CA ILE A 7 -40.33 55.20 8.13
C ILE A 7 -39.14 55.21 9.10
N LEU A 8 -39.47 55.62 10.32
CA LEU A 8 -38.99 55.21 11.65
C LEU A 8 -37.83 54.18 11.74
N LEU A 9 -36.85 54.53 12.60
CA LEU A 9 -35.95 53.72 13.47
C LEU A 9 -36.51 52.32 13.87
N PRO A 10 -35.71 51.32 14.34
CA PRO A 10 -34.52 51.46 15.21
C PRO A 10 -33.37 50.42 15.05
N LEU A 11 -32.31 50.63 15.86
CA LEU A 11 -31.25 49.68 16.23
C LEU A 11 -31.79 48.26 16.54
N ALA A 12 -31.18 47.24 15.92
CA ALA A 12 -31.30 45.84 16.33
C ALA A 12 -29.90 45.19 16.40
N LEU A 13 -29.39 45.15 17.62
CA LEU A 13 -28.30 44.31 18.11
C LEU A 13 -28.70 42.83 17.92
N CYS A 14 -27.92 42.00 17.23
CA CYS A 14 -27.87 40.56 17.48
C CYS A 14 -26.74 39.82 16.76
N ALA A 15 -26.06 39.00 17.56
CA ALA A 15 -25.45 37.72 17.23
C ALA A 15 -24.17 37.72 16.38
N GLY A 16 -23.08 37.38 17.06
CA GLY A 16 -21.84 36.95 16.42
C GLY A 16 -22.10 35.79 15.47
N LEU A 17 -21.75 36.01 14.21
CA LEU A 17 -21.50 34.93 13.27
C LEU A 17 -20.18 34.28 13.68
N GLY A 18 -20.25 33.42 14.69
CA GLY A 18 -19.32 32.32 14.79
C GLY A 18 -19.35 31.64 13.43
N GLN A 19 -18.24 31.74 12.69
CA GLN A 19 -18.05 31.03 11.45
C GLN A 19 -18.04 29.55 11.83
N TRP A 20 -19.19 28.90 11.69
CA TRP A 20 -19.22 27.44 11.66
C TRP A 20 -18.45 27.08 10.41
N ALA A 21 -17.16 26.79 10.60
CA ALA A 21 -16.38 26.04 9.64
C ALA A 21 -17.09 24.70 9.48
N MET A 22 -17.98 24.64 8.49
CA MET A 22 -18.41 23.38 7.91
C MET A 22 -17.13 22.75 7.38
N ALA A 23 -16.53 21.87 8.17
CA ALA A 23 -15.55 20.92 7.68
C ALA A 23 -16.26 20.17 6.55
N ALA A 24 -15.84 20.44 5.30
CA ALA A 24 -16.26 19.63 4.17
C ALA A 24 -15.92 18.17 4.51
N PRO A 25 -16.86 17.22 4.34
CA PRO A 25 -16.51 15.81 4.47
C PRO A 25 -15.37 15.54 3.49
N ASP A 26 -14.25 15.04 4.02
CA ASP A 26 -13.13 14.55 3.23
C ASP A 26 -13.72 13.65 2.12
N PRO A 27 -13.44 13.89 0.83
CA PRO A 27 -13.98 13.05 -0.22
C PRO A 27 -13.50 11.62 0.05
N ALA A 28 -14.46 10.72 0.30
CA ALA A 28 -14.19 9.30 0.50
C ALA A 28 -13.31 8.82 -0.66
N ASP A 29 -12.12 8.29 -0.37
CA ASP A 29 -11.25 7.70 -1.37
C ASP A 29 -11.88 6.37 -1.80
N PRO A 30 -12.53 6.31 -2.99
CA PRO A 30 -13.29 5.13 -3.41
C PRO A 30 -12.40 3.88 -3.52
N CYS A 31 -11.08 4.08 -3.67
CA CYS A 31 -10.10 3.02 -3.73
C CYS A 31 -9.72 2.49 -2.36
N ALA A 32 -9.71 3.32 -1.32
CA ALA A 32 -9.46 2.89 0.05
C ALA A 32 -10.61 2.01 0.56
N ASP A 33 -11.85 2.43 0.32
CA ASP A 33 -13.04 1.70 0.76
C ASP A 33 -13.19 0.35 0.02
N ALA A 34 -13.00 0.35 -1.30
CA ALA A 34 -13.06 -0.88 -2.09
C ALA A 34 -11.95 -1.88 -1.69
N ARG A 35 -10.74 -1.41 -1.37
CA ARG A 35 -9.65 -2.29 -0.87
C ARG A 35 -10.00 -2.90 0.47
N ARG A 36 -10.59 -2.12 1.39
CA ARG A 36 -11.00 -2.59 2.71
C ARG A 36 -12.07 -3.68 2.59
N ALA A 37 -13.10 -3.43 1.78
CA ALA A 37 -14.20 -4.38 1.56
C ALA A 37 -13.73 -5.71 0.95
N ILE A 38 -12.79 -5.68 -0.01
CA ILE A 38 -12.22 -6.91 -0.57
C ILE A 38 -11.35 -7.64 0.46
N GLY A 39 -10.57 -6.91 1.27
CA GLY A 39 -9.76 -7.48 2.36
C GLY A 39 -10.58 -8.22 3.42
N GLU A 40 -11.73 -7.68 3.79
CA GLU A 40 -12.68 -8.34 4.70
C GLU A 40 -13.21 -9.65 4.11
N GLN A 41 -13.60 -9.64 2.83
CA GLN A 41 -14.08 -10.84 2.13
C GLN A 41 -12.99 -11.92 1.97
N ILE A 42 -11.72 -11.53 1.77
CA ILE A 42 -10.58 -12.46 1.76
C ILE A 42 -10.44 -13.13 3.13
N THR A 43 -10.59 -12.34 4.20
CA THR A 43 -10.51 -12.84 5.57
C THR A 43 -11.63 -13.83 5.84
N GLU A 44 -12.86 -13.54 5.42
CA GLU A 44 -13.99 -14.45 5.51
C GLU A 44 -13.77 -15.74 4.70
N ALA A 45 -13.29 -15.63 3.45
CA ALA A 45 -12.99 -16.79 2.61
C ALA A 45 -11.89 -17.68 3.22
N ARG A 46 -10.90 -17.08 3.91
CA ARG A 46 -9.88 -17.83 4.67
C ARG A 46 -10.49 -18.60 5.83
N LEU A 47 -11.37 -17.96 6.62
CA LEU A 47 -12.04 -18.61 7.75
C LEU A 47 -12.93 -19.77 7.31
N LYS A 48 -13.55 -19.66 6.12
CA LYS A 48 -14.38 -20.72 5.53
C LYS A 48 -13.58 -21.78 4.76
N GLY A 49 -12.26 -21.61 4.61
CA GLY A 49 -11.41 -22.52 3.82
C GLY A 49 -11.66 -22.48 2.31
N ASP A 50 -12.38 -21.47 1.81
CA ASP A 50 -12.76 -21.33 0.41
C ASP A 50 -11.61 -20.75 -0.42
N LYS A 51 -10.71 -21.64 -0.86
CA LYS A 51 -9.49 -21.29 -1.58
C LYS A 51 -9.77 -20.66 -2.95
N ALA A 52 -10.82 -21.11 -3.64
CA ALA A 52 -11.17 -20.61 -4.97
C ALA A 52 -11.68 -19.16 -4.87
N ARG A 53 -12.59 -18.90 -3.93
CA ARG A 53 -13.09 -17.54 -3.67
C ARG A 53 -11.99 -16.61 -3.18
N ARG A 54 -11.10 -17.10 -2.32
CA ARG A 54 -9.95 -16.33 -1.86
C ARG A 54 -9.05 -15.90 -3.02
N SER A 55 -8.71 -16.82 -3.93
CA SER A 55 -7.88 -16.52 -5.10
C SER A 55 -8.53 -15.46 -5.99
N ALA A 56 -9.83 -15.60 -6.27
CA ALA A 56 -10.56 -14.62 -7.08
C ALA A 56 -10.60 -13.22 -6.43
N LEU A 57 -10.76 -13.15 -5.11
CA LEU A 57 -10.73 -11.89 -4.37
C LEU A 57 -9.33 -11.26 -4.33
N GLU A 58 -8.28 -12.08 -4.22
CA GLU A 58 -6.88 -11.63 -4.29
C GLU A 58 -6.55 -11.05 -5.69
N GLU A 59 -7.05 -11.67 -6.76
CA GLU A 59 -6.95 -11.14 -8.13
C GLU A 59 -7.74 -9.82 -8.31
N GLN A 60 -8.96 -9.74 -7.78
CA GLN A 60 -9.75 -8.50 -7.80
C GLN A 60 -9.05 -7.38 -7.03
N LEU A 61 -8.45 -7.67 -5.88
CA LEU A 61 -7.67 -6.69 -5.12
C LEU A 61 -6.46 -6.20 -5.93
N GLN A 62 -5.81 -7.08 -6.68
CA GLN A 62 -4.70 -6.72 -7.56
C GLN A 62 -5.15 -5.85 -8.74
N ALA A 63 -6.28 -6.17 -9.36
CA ALA A 63 -6.87 -5.37 -10.44
C ALA A 63 -7.28 -3.99 -9.94
N LEU A 64 -7.96 -3.92 -8.79
CA LEU A 64 -8.31 -2.67 -8.11
C LEU A 64 -7.05 -1.87 -7.77
N ALA A 65 -5.99 -2.52 -7.29
CA ALA A 65 -4.73 -1.84 -7.01
C ALA A 65 -4.14 -1.22 -8.28
N LYS A 66 -4.19 -1.88 -9.44
CA LYS A 66 -3.73 -1.31 -10.73
C LYS A 66 -4.58 -0.13 -11.16
N GLN A 67 -5.90 -0.23 -11.01
CA GLN A 67 -6.85 0.80 -11.42
C GLN A 67 -6.76 2.06 -10.53
N CYS A 68 -6.64 1.84 -9.23
CA CYS A 68 -6.59 2.90 -8.21
C CYS A 68 -5.22 3.55 -8.04
N ARG A 69 -4.14 2.91 -8.49
CA ARG A 69 -2.77 3.44 -8.37
C ARG A 69 -2.39 4.28 -9.61
N GLY A 70 -3.25 4.37 -10.63
CA GLY A 70 -2.88 4.89 -11.94
C GLY A 70 -1.74 4.07 -12.56
N VAL A 71 -1.13 4.54 -13.66
CA VAL A 71 0.06 3.90 -14.26
C VAL A 71 1.19 3.95 -13.23
N THR A 72 1.29 2.89 -12.42
CA THR A 72 2.42 2.73 -11.51
C THR A 72 3.61 2.49 -12.40
N PRO A 73 4.64 3.36 -12.38
CA PRO A 73 5.86 3.07 -13.11
C PRO A 73 6.35 1.72 -12.58
N VAL A 74 6.42 0.71 -13.45
CA VAL A 74 7.21 -0.47 -13.14
C VAL A 74 8.59 0.07 -12.80
N GLN A 75 9.01 -0.12 -11.56
CA GLN A 75 10.29 0.41 -11.10
C GLN A 75 11.35 -0.01 -12.14
N PRO A 76 12.13 0.91 -12.73
CA PRO A 76 12.95 0.60 -13.91
C PRO A 76 13.96 -0.53 -13.63
N ASN A 77 14.30 -0.72 -12.36
CA ASN A 77 15.13 -1.77 -11.80
C ASN A 77 14.39 -3.08 -11.45
N HIS A 78 13.10 -3.26 -11.76
CA HIS A 78 12.31 -4.44 -11.36
C HIS A 78 12.98 -5.75 -11.76
N LEU A 79 13.44 -5.86 -13.01
CA LEU A 79 14.16 -7.06 -13.49
C LEU A 79 15.53 -7.24 -12.82
N ALA A 80 16.18 -6.16 -12.38
CA ALA A 80 17.43 -6.24 -11.62
C ALA A 80 17.16 -6.72 -10.19
N ILE A 81 16.12 -6.19 -9.53
CA ILE A 81 15.68 -6.60 -8.20
C ILE A 81 15.28 -8.08 -8.21
N GLU A 82 14.49 -8.52 -9.19
CA GLU A 82 14.05 -9.91 -9.29
C GLU A 82 15.22 -10.88 -9.49
N ARG A 83 16.19 -10.53 -10.34
CA ARG A 83 17.41 -11.33 -10.54
C ARG A 83 18.26 -11.39 -9.27
N ALA A 84 18.46 -10.25 -8.61
CA ALA A 84 19.24 -10.19 -7.38
C ALA A 84 18.54 -10.92 -6.21
N THR A 85 17.21 -10.94 -6.20
CA THR A 85 16.40 -11.69 -5.22
C THR A 85 16.61 -13.19 -5.42
N ARG A 86 16.43 -13.69 -6.65
CA ARG A 86 16.69 -15.11 -6.99
C ARG A 86 18.11 -15.54 -6.62
N LEU A 87 19.10 -14.69 -6.88
CA LEU A 87 20.49 -14.96 -6.50
C LEU A 87 20.66 -15.09 -4.98
N ALA A 88 20.05 -14.20 -4.20
CA ALA A 88 20.11 -14.27 -2.75
C ALA A 88 19.47 -15.56 -2.23
N ASP A 89 18.27 -15.91 -2.72
CA ASP A 89 17.56 -17.13 -2.34
C ASP A 89 18.38 -18.40 -2.64
N GLU A 90 19.02 -18.47 -3.81
CA GLU A 90 19.93 -19.56 -4.17
C GLU A 90 21.12 -19.65 -3.21
N ARG A 91 21.72 -18.52 -2.82
CA ARG A 91 22.86 -18.51 -1.88
C ARG A 91 22.42 -18.89 -0.46
N GLU A 92 21.20 -18.54 -0.05
CA GLU A 92 20.62 -18.99 1.22
C GLU A 92 20.42 -20.50 1.24
N ALA A 93 19.93 -21.09 0.14
CA ALA A 93 19.82 -22.53 -0.01
C ALA A 93 21.20 -23.22 0.07
N GLN A 94 22.21 -22.70 -0.63
CA GLN A 94 23.58 -23.23 -0.57
C GLN A 94 24.21 -23.13 0.82
N LEU A 95 23.90 -22.07 1.57
CA LEU A 95 24.33 -21.96 2.97
C LEU A 95 23.64 -23.03 3.83
N ARG A 96 22.35 -23.28 3.64
CA ARG A 96 21.61 -24.32 4.35
C ARG A 96 22.18 -25.71 4.09
N GLU A 97 22.52 -26.02 2.84
CA GLU A 97 23.20 -27.26 2.46
C GLU A 97 24.60 -27.36 3.09
N ALA A 98 25.38 -26.28 3.08
CA ALA A 98 26.71 -26.25 3.70
C ALA A 98 26.64 -26.48 5.22
N LEU A 99 25.66 -25.88 5.89
CA LEU A 99 25.39 -26.12 7.32
C LEU A 99 25.05 -27.59 7.58
N GLY A 100 24.25 -28.22 6.71
CA GLY A 100 23.96 -29.65 6.79
C GLY A 100 25.18 -30.55 6.60
N SER A 101 26.19 -30.11 5.83
CA SER A 101 27.43 -30.86 5.63
C SER A 101 28.43 -30.77 6.79
N GLY A 102 28.31 -29.75 7.66
CA GLY A 102 29.22 -29.54 8.79
C GLY A 102 30.64 -29.09 8.43
N ASP A 103 30.96 -28.89 7.14
CA ASP A 103 32.28 -28.43 6.70
C ASP A 103 32.46 -26.93 6.95
N PRO A 104 33.36 -26.52 7.86
CA PRO A 104 33.54 -25.12 8.24
C PRO A 104 34.03 -24.25 7.08
N ALA A 105 34.87 -24.78 6.19
CA ALA A 105 35.38 -24.02 5.04
C ALA A 105 34.26 -23.74 4.03
N ARG A 106 33.41 -24.74 3.78
CA ARG A 106 32.25 -24.61 2.90
C ARG A 106 31.19 -23.67 3.48
N ILE A 107 30.92 -23.75 4.78
CA ILE A 107 29.99 -22.84 5.47
C ILE A 107 30.46 -21.40 5.34
N GLU A 108 31.73 -21.13 5.64
CA GLU A 108 32.29 -19.79 5.60
C GLU A 108 32.30 -19.20 4.17
N LEU A 109 32.62 -20.03 3.17
CA LEU A 109 32.51 -19.64 1.77
C LEU A 109 31.06 -19.30 1.36
N SER A 110 30.09 -20.13 1.76
CA SER A 110 28.67 -19.90 1.48
C SER A 110 28.15 -18.62 2.15
N LYS A 111 28.57 -18.31 3.39
CA LYS A 111 28.23 -17.06 4.07
C LYS A 111 28.71 -15.84 3.29
N ARG A 112 29.98 -15.82 2.89
CA ARG A 112 30.54 -14.70 2.10
C ARG A 112 29.80 -14.49 0.77
N ARG A 113 29.43 -15.59 0.10
CA ARG A 113 28.65 -15.54 -1.15
C ARG A 113 27.25 -14.97 -0.93
N LEU A 114 26.58 -15.37 0.15
CA LEU A 114 25.27 -14.83 0.53
C LEU A 114 25.35 -13.34 0.85
N ASP A 115 26.34 -12.91 1.63
CA ASP A 115 26.52 -11.49 1.95
C ASP A 115 26.76 -10.64 0.70
N HIS A 116 27.52 -11.16 -0.26
CA HIS A 116 27.72 -10.51 -1.55
C HIS A 116 26.43 -10.44 -2.38
N ALA A 117 25.61 -11.49 -2.41
CA ALA A 117 24.32 -11.48 -3.10
C ALA A 117 23.33 -10.49 -2.44
N ARG A 118 23.30 -10.42 -1.10
CA ARG A 118 22.47 -9.45 -0.37
C ARG A 118 22.89 -8.02 -0.65
N ARG A 119 24.18 -7.71 -0.71
CA ARG A 119 24.67 -6.38 -1.13
C ARG A 119 24.23 -6.01 -2.54
N GLN A 120 24.25 -6.95 -3.49
CA GLN A 120 23.75 -6.72 -4.85
C GLN A 120 22.24 -6.46 -4.87
N LEU A 121 21.46 -7.19 -4.07
CA LEU A 121 20.03 -6.95 -3.93
C LEU A 121 19.75 -5.56 -3.37
N GLU A 122 20.46 -5.16 -2.31
CA GLU A 122 20.31 -3.81 -1.75
C GLU A 122 20.77 -2.72 -2.73
N ALA A 123 21.78 -2.97 -3.55
CA ALA A 123 22.18 -2.05 -4.62
C ALA A 123 21.12 -1.97 -5.73
N ALA A 124 20.48 -3.08 -6.08
CA ALA A 124 19.44 -3.12 -7.11
C ALA A 124 18.14 -2.43 -6.67
N LYS A 125 17.87 -2.37 -5.36
CA LYS A 125 16.70 -1.67 -4.78
C LYS A 125 16.86 -0.16 -4.64
N ARG A 126 18.09 0.35 -4.75
CA ARG A 126 18.40 1.78 -4.65
C ARG A 126 18.07 2.53 -5.94
#